data_AF-A0A349JTH1-F1
#
_entry.id   AF-A0A349JTH1-F1
#
_cell.length_a   1.000
_cell.length_b   1.000
_cell.length_c   1.000
_cell.angle_alpha   90.00
_cell.angle_beta   90.00
_cell.angle_gamma   90.00
#
_symmetry.space_group_name_H-M   'P 1'
#
loop_
_entity.id
_entity.type
_entity.pdbx_description
1 polymer ?
#
loop_
_entity_poly.entity_id
_entity_poly.type
_entity_poly.pdbx_seq_one_letter_code
_entity_poly.pdbx_strand_id
1 'polypeptide(L)'
;MKFDVILTNPPFQDTVKRNTTPHKLWIDFTLAVFDRLLKDNGILCQVSPASFGSPSNKVLDIMKEHRTVRVRFDTGEHFPTVSSTFADYLIYKSPYDGTPTTIVESKGAWDVQLDGEVSYLPNDVGSRALSIHRKVIFQASDKLPLQRDYVTCHNILLRKSDTLSKTETKRHVYPVFHTNRQIWYSAVRQPWASLKKVMWTRSGYTKPFYDSGLLGGTDMVYFVEVESEEVGLALAHNLNTRLFQYIFKTAKWSGFGNEKVFAALPQLPVGKPLSDQQMFELFNLTTEEVEHVERTLG
;
A
#
# COMPACT_ATOMS: atom_id res chain seq x y z
N MET A 1 -18.89 32.62 -1.10
CA MET A 1 -20.12 31.92 -0.69
C MET A 1 -19.73 30.54 -0.19
N LYS A 2 -20.32 30.05 0.91
CA LYS A 2 -20.14 28.69 1.43
C LYS A 2 -21.51 28.00 1.53
N PHE A 3 -21.54 26.67 1.43
CA PHE A 3 -22.74 25.83 1.40
C PHE A 3 -22.85 24.98 2.67
N ASP A 4 -24.08 24.68 3.09
CA ASP A 4 -24.38 23.79 4.22
C ASP A 4 -24.21 22.31 3.83
N VAL A 5 -24.52 21.98 2.58
CA VAL A 5 -24.41 20.62 2.03
C VAL A 5 -23.79 20.69 0.65
N ILE A 6 -22.83 19.80 0.38
CA ILE A 6 -22.25 19.60 -0.94
C ILE A 6 -22.38 18.12 -1.31
N LEU A 7 -23.06 17.85 -2.42
CA LEU A 7 -23.17 16.52 -3.02
C LEU A 7 -22.42 16.51 -4.34
N THR A 8 -21.48 15.58 -4.53
CA THR A 8 -20.62 15.64 -5.71
C THR A 8 -20.08 14.27 -6.16
N ASN A 9 -19.81 14.19 -7.47
CA ASN A 9 -19.03 13.16 -8.12
C ASN A 9 -17.95 13.90 -8.94
N PRO A 10 -16.74 14.09 -8.38
CA PRO A 10 -15.74 14.99 -8.92
C PRO A 10 -15.14 14.44 -10.23
N PRO A 11 -14.59 15.31 -11.09
CA PRO A 11 -13.82 14.85 -12.24
C PRO A 11 -12.58 14.06 -11.79
N PHE A 12 -12.40 12.83 -12.28
CA PHE A 12 -11.34 11.95 -11.81
C PHE A 12 -9.97 12.15 -12.50
N GLN A 13 -9.95 12.48 -13.79
CA GLN A 13 -8.75 12.47 -14.63
C GLN A 13 -8.43 13.83 -15.23
N ASP A 14 -7.13 14.12 -15.36
CA ASP A 14 -6.63 15.30 -16.07
C ASP A 14 -6.49 14.97 -17.55
N THR A 15 -7.43 15.46 -18.35
CA THR A 15 -7.44 15.25 -19.80
C THR A 15 -6.39 16.09 -20.51
N VAL A 16 -5.84 17.14 -19.87
CA VAL A 16 -4.83 18.05 -20.42
C VAL A 16 -3.43 17.51 -20.17
N LYS A 17 -3.17 16.92 -18.99
CA LYS A 17 -1.85 16.43 -18.55
C LYS A 17 -1.71 14.92 -18.51
N ARG A 18 -2.42 14.21 -19.40
CA ARG A 18 -2.57 12.74 -19.43
C ARG A 18 -1.26 11.92 -19.43
N ASN A 19 -0.14 12.51 -19.88
CA ASN A 19 1.18 11.87 -20.01
C ASN A 19 2.22 12.33 -18.98
N THR A 20 1.85 13.20 -18.03
CA THR A 20 2.71 13.55 -16.88
C THR A 20 2.25 12.74 -15.66
N THR A 21 3.10 12.61 -14.64
CA THR A 21 2.80 11.84 -13.40
C THR A 21 1.33 12.02 -13.02
N PRO A 22 0.52 10.95 -13.02
CA PRO A 22 -0.94 11.07 -13.08
C PRO A 22 -1.46 11.82 -11.85
N HIS A 23 -1.74 13.10 -12.06
CA HIS A 23 -2.34 13.97 -11.08
C HIS A 23 -3.82 13.62 -10.99
N LYS A 24 -4.27 13.19 -9.80
CA LYS A 24 -5.65 12.79 -9.55
C LYS A 24 -6.47 14.04 -9.18
N LEU A 25 -7.14 14.66 -10.17
CA LEU A 25 -7.93 15.88 -9.97
C LEU A 25 -8.95 15.78 -8.84
N TRP A 26 -9.55 14.61 -8.65
CA TRP A 26 -10.56 14.43 -7.63
C TRP A 26 -10.05 14.69 -6.22
N ILE A 27 -8.76 14.44 -5.94
CA ILE A 27 -8.17 14.74 -4.62
C ILE A 27 -8.21 16.25 -4.40
N ASP A 28 -7.63 17.02 -5.32
CA ASP A 28 -7.60 18.49 -5.24
C ASP A 28 -9.00 19.11 -5.23
N PHE A 29 -9.92 18.56 -6.02
CA PHE A 29 -11.32 18.98 -6.01
C PHE A 29 -11.93 18.77 -4.62
N THR A 30 -11.73 17.59 -4.02
CA THR A 30 -12.24 17.28 -2.68
C THR A 30 -11.70 18.27 -1.65
N LEU A 31 -10.38 18.53 -1.68
CA LEU A 31 -9.74 19.49 -0.78
C LEU A 31 -10.30 20.91 -0.96
N ALA A 32 -10.42 21.37 -2.21
CA ALA A 32 -10.93 22.70 -2.51
C ALA A 32 -12.39 22.88 -2.07
N VAL A 33 -13.23 21.88 -2.33
CA VAL A 33 -14.64 21.88 -1.92
C VAL A 33 -14.77 21.87 -0.40
N PHE A 34 -14.08 20.94 0.27
CA PHE A 34 -14.15 20.77 1.71
C PHE A 34 -13.62 22.01 2.45
N ASP A 35 -12.50 22.57 2.02
CA ASP A 35 -11.89 23.74 2.68
C ASP A 35 -12.63 25.05 2.36
N ARG A 36 -12.82 25.35 1.08
CA ARG A 36 -13.23 26.69 0.62
C ARG A 36 -14.73 26.87 0.53
N LEU A 37 -15.46 25.81 0.18
CA LEU A 37 -16.89 25.90 -0.18
C LEU A 37 -17.80 25.36 0.91
N LEU A 38 -17.34 24.42 1.74
CA LEU A 38 -18.14 23.87 2.82
C LEU A 38 -18.07 24.73 4.08
N LYS A 39 -19.23 25.06 4.65
CA LYS A 39 -19.35 25.69 5.98
C LYS A 39 -18.87 24.75 7.06
N ASP A 40 -18.44 25.30 8.19
CA ASP A 40 -18.17 24.50 9.39
C ASP A 40 -19.48 23.83 9.84
N ASN A 41 -19.38 22.59 10.29
CA ASN A 41 -20.51 21.67 10.52
C ASN A 41 -21.36 21.34 9.27
N GLY A 42 -20.97 21.79 8.08
CA GLY A 42 -21.59 21.39 6.82
C GLY A 42 -21.27 19.94 6.44
N ILE A 43 -22.02 19.39 5.50
CA ILE A 43 -21.90 18.00 5.07
C ILE A 43 -21.30 17.90 3.66
N LEU A 44 -20.24 17.10 3.51
CA LEU A 44 -19.78 16.60 2.21
C LEU A 44 -20.31 15.17 2.01
N CYS A 45 -21.12 15.00 0.96
CA CYS A 45 -21.48 13.69 0.41
C CYS A 45 -20.78 13.54 -0.94
N GLN A 46 -19.86 12.58 -1.07
CA GLN A 46 -19.07 12.44 -2.29
C GLN A 46 -18.89 11.00 -2.72
N VAL A 47 -19.00 10.77 -4.04
CA VAL A 47 -18.52 9.55 -4.71
C VAL A 47 -17.08 9.78 -5.17
N SER A 48 -16.16 8.85 -4.93
CA SER A 48 -14.78 8.94 -5.42
C SER A 48 -14.15 7.55 -5.59
N PRO A 49 -12.97 7.43 -6.24
CA PRO A 49 -12.27 6.16 -6.26
C PRO A 49 -11.91 5.68 -4.85
N ALA A 50 -12.15 4.40 -4.54
CA ALA A 50 -11.86 3.80 -3.22
C ALA A 50 -10.37 3.84 -2.83
N SER A 51 -9.49 4.19 -3.77
CA SER A 51 -8.06 4.44 -3.52
C SER A 51 -7.76 5.55 -2.50
N PHE A 52 -8.77 6.30 -2.00
CA PHE A 52 -8.56 7.18 -0.86
C PHE A 52 -8.09 6.44 0.40
N GLY A 53 -8.38 5.14 0.53
CA GLY A 53 -7.90 4.34 1.66
C GLY A 53 -6.37 4.11 1.66
N SER A 54 -5.66 4.49 0.60
CA SER A 54 -4.21 4.28 0.50
C SER A 54 -3.39 5.23 1.39
N PRO A 55 -2.16 4.84 1.77
CA PRO A 55 -1.28 5.66 2.59
C PRO A 55 -1.09 7.07 2.02
N SER A 56 -1.18 8.07 2.90
CA SER A 56 -0.97 9.50 2.59
C SER A 56 -1.93 10.10 1.58
N ASN A 57 -3.09 9.47 1.38
CA ASN A 57 -4.17 10.11 0.68
C ASN A 57 -4.80 11.20 1.54
N LYS A 58 -4.90 12.41 0.98
CA LYS A 58 -5.42 13.58 1.71
C LYS A 58 -6.90 13.52 2.05
N VAL A 59 -7.67 12.70 1.35
CA VAL A 59 -9.07 12.48 1.69
C VAL A 59 -9.21 11.58 2.93
N LEU A 60 -8.32 10.60 3.11
CA LEU A 60 -8.26 9.84 4.37
C LEU A 60 -7.82 10.72 5.53
N ASP A 61 -6.90 11.67 5.32
CA ASP A 61 -6.53 12.65 6.35
C ASP A 61 -7.76 13.48 6.78
N ILE A 62 -8.57 13.98 5.84
CA ILE A 62 -9.85 14.63 6.16
C ILE A 62 -10.74 13.72 7.00
N MET A 63 -10.89 12.45 6.60
CA MET A 63 -11.77 11.50 7.30
C MET A 63 -11.34 11.21 8.73
N LYS A 64 -10.04 11.25 9.03
CA LYS A 64 -9.49 11.05 10.38
C LYS A 64 -9.58 12.28 11.26
N GLU A 65 -9.51 13.47 10.65
CA GLU A 65 -9.54 14.75 11.36
C GLU A 65 -10.97 15.24 11.63
N HIS A 66 -11.95 14.69 10.90
CA HIS A 66 -13.33 15.14 10.91
C HIS A 66 -14.31 14.00 11.14
N ARG A 67 -15.54 14.34 11.54
CA ARG A 67 -16.59 13.35 11.79
C ARG A 67 -17.08 12.71 10.48
N THR A 68 -16.52 11.55 10.15
CA THR A 68 -16.98 10.69 9.06
C THR A 68 -18.05 9.75 9.56
N VAL A 69 -19.28 9.88 9.06
CA VAL A 69 -20.41 9.06 9.51
C VAL A 69 -20.43 7.71 8.83
N ARG A 70 -20.22 7.72 7.51
CA ARG A 70 -20.41 6.54 6.69
C ARG A 70 -19.46 6.52 5.51
N VAL A 71 -18.97 5.33 5.19
CA VAL A 71 -18.25 5.02 3.96
C VAL A 71 -18.84 3.75 3.37
N ARG A 72 -19.17 3.75 2.08
CA ARG A 72 -19.64 2.58 1.33
C ARG A 72 -18.62 2.24 0.25
N PHE A 73 -18.15 0.99 0.19
CA PHE A 73 -17.15 0.56 -0.82
C PHE A 73 -17.73 -0.10 -2.07
N ASP A 74 -19.05 -0.30 -2.11
CA ASP A 74 -19.76 -1.00 -3.19
C ASP A 74 -20.46 -0.07 -4.20
N THR A 75 -20.11 1.21 -4.21
CA THR A 75 -20.70 2.22 -5.12
C THR A 75 -20.39 1.96 -6.60
N GLY A 76 -19.44 1.06 -6.88
CA GLY A 76 -19.04 0.68 -8.23
C GLY A 76 -20.14 0.04 -9.07
N GLU A 77 -21.21 -0.48 -8.44
CA GLU A 77 -22.37 -1.03 -9.15
C GLU A 77 -23.05 -0.02 -10.09
N HIS A 78 -22.91 1.28 -9.81
CA HIS A 78 -23.43 2.35 -10.65
C HIS A 78 -22.52 2.71 -11.84
N PHE A 79 -21.33 2.10 -11.94
CA PHE A 79 -20.32 2.38 -12.98
C PHE A 79 -19.84 1.10 -13.69
N PRO A 80 -20.74 0.29 -14.28
CA PRO A 80 -20.43 -1.07 -14.75
C PRO A 80 -19.41 -1.13 -15.90
N THR A 81 -19.23 -0.04 -16.65
CA THR A 81 -18.28 0.05 -17.76
C THR A 81 -16.91 0.59 -17.34
N VAL A 82 -16.74 0.98 -16.08
CA VAL A 82 -15.51 1.61 -15.59
C VAL A 82 -14.74 0.59 -14.76
N SER A 83 -13.54 0.22 -15.23
CA SER A 83 -12.64 -0.70 -14.53
C SER A 83 -11.92 0.00 -13.37
N SER A 84 -12.66 0.34 -12.31
CA SER A 84 -12.14 0.93 -11.07
C SER A 84 -13.04 0.59 -9.89
N THR A 85 -12.54 0.81 -8.67
CA THR A 85 -13.31 0.68 -7.43
C THR A 85 -13.77 2.05 -6.97
N PHE A 86 -15.03 2.16 -6.57
CA PHE A 86 -15.67 3.42 -6.17
C PHE A 86 -16.29 3.29 -4.81
N ALA A 87 -16.30 4.40 -4.08
CA ALA A 87 -16.88 4.50 -2.77
C ALA A 87 -17.62 5.83 -2.60
N ASP A 88 -18.69 5.82 -1.82
CA ASP A 88 -19.41 7.01 -1.37
C ASP A 88 -19.24 7.21 0.14
N TYR A 89 -19.19 8.46 0.57
CA TYR A 89 -19.05 8.77 1.99
C TYR A 89 -19.73 10.07 2.37
N LEU A 90 -20.00 10.19 3.67
CA LEU A 90 -20.57 11.35 4.33
C LEU A 90 -19.62 11.82 5.43
N ILE A 91 -19.11 13.05 5.29
CA ILE A 91 -18.21 13.69 6.24
C ILE A 91 -18.82 15.02 6.68
N TYR A 92 -18.94 15.22 7.99
CA TYR A 92 -19.20 16.55 8.54
C TYR A 92 -17.90 17.33 8.64
N LYS A 93 -17.91 18.61 8.29
CA LYS A 93 -16.81 19.54 8.58
C LYS A 93 -16.84 19.98 10.04
N SER A 94 -16.78 19.00 10.93
CA SER A 94 -16.63 19.16 12.37
C SER A 94 -15.46 18.28 12.81
N PRO A 95 -14.68 18.66 13.83
CA PRO A 95 -13.61 17.83 14.34
C PRO A 95 -14.09 16.40 14.65
N TYR A 96 -13.20 15.43 14.47
CA TYR A 96 -13.44 14.07 14.93
C TYR A 96 -13.70 14.06 16.44
N ASP A 97 -14.78 13.39 16.85
CA ASP A 97 -15.32 13.40 18.22
C ASP A 97 -15.25 12.02 18.90
N GLY A 98 -14.55 11.04 18.29
CA GLY A 98 -14.50 9.67 18.76
C GLY A 98 -15.63 8.77 18.24
N THR A 99 -16.62 9.33 17.54
CA THR A 99 -17.73 8.54 16.97
C THR A 99 -17.19 7.59 15.89
N PRO A 100 -17.51 6.29 15.96
CA PRO A 100 -17.14 5.36 14.91
C PRO A 100 -17.72 5.74 13.54
N THR A 101 -16.98 5.40 12.49
CA THR A 101 -17.48 5.46 11.11
C THR A 101 -18.12 4.13 10.74
N THR A 102 -19.34 4.17 10.21
CA THR A 102 -19.99 2.97 9.66
C THR A 102 -19.47 2.67 8.26
N ILE A 103 -18.82 1.52 8.10
CA ILE A 103 -18.46 0.96 6.80
C ILE A 103 -19.61 0.12 6.28
N VAL A 104 -19.92 0.27 4.99
CA VAL A 104 -20.96 -0.52 4.32
C VAL A 104 -20.44 -1.19 3.05
N GLU A 105 -20.67 -2.49 2.99
CA GLU A 105 -20.49 -3.33 1.81
C GLU A 105 -21.73 -4.23 1.64
N SER A 106 -21.78 -4.95 0.55
CA SER A 106 -22.83 -5.92 0.18
C SER A 106 -22.99 -7.01 1.23
N LYS A 107 -21.93 -7.32 1.98
CA LYS A 107 -21.93 -8.32 3.04
C LYS A 107 -22.49 -7.81 4.38
N GLY A 108 -22.67 -6.50 4.53
CA GLY A 108 -23.20 -5.90 5.75
C GLY A 108 -22.64 -4.53 6.08
N ALA A 109 -22.93 -4.07 7.29
CA ALA A 109 -22.42 -2.83 7.83
C ALA A 109 -21.77 -3.08 9.19
N TRP A 110 -20.66 -2.40 9.46
CA TRP A 110 -19.95 -2.48 10.73
C TRP A 110 -19.24 -1.17 11.02
N ASP A 111 -18.95 -0.94 12.29
CA ASP A 111 -18.30 0.28 12.72
C ASP A 111 -16.78 0.10 12.86
N VAL A 112 -16.05 1.15 12.50
CA VAL A 112 -14.59 1.23 12.68
C VAL A 112 -14.19 2.58 13.24
N GLN A 113 -13.08 2.60 13.98
CA GLN A 113 -12.46 3.85 14.42
C GLN A 113 -11.47 4.35 13.38
N LEU A 114 -11.78 5.50 12.78
CA LEU A 114 -10.93 6.24 11.85
C LEU A 114 -10.24 7.40 12.59
N ASP A 115 -9.34 7.07 13.49
CA ASP A 115 -8.55 8.04 14.25
C ASP A 115 -7.19 8.34 13.59
N GLY A 116 -6.42 9.25 14.20
CA GLY A 116 -5.12 9.69 13.72
C GLY A 116 -4.05 8.59 13.62
N GLU A 117 -4.22 7.43 14.27
CA GLU A 117 -3.26 6.32 14.18
C GLU A 117 -3.47 5.47 12.90
N VAL A 118 -4.60 5.62 12.23
CA VAL A 118 -4.89 4.91 10.98
C VAL A 118 -4.00 5.44 9.86
N SER A 119 -3.01 4.65 9.46
CA SER A 119 -2.11 5.01 8.37
C SER A 119 -2.74 4.78 6.98
N TYR A 120 -3.63 3.79 6.88
CA TYR A 120 -4.36 3.41 5.67
C TYR A 120 -5.55 2.49 6.02
N LEU A 121 -6.45 2.27 5.05
CA LEU A 121 -7.55 1.31 5.14
C LEU A 121 -7.19 0.02 4.37
N PRO A 122 -7.08 -1.14 5.03
CA PRO A 122 -6.94 -2.42 4.35
C PRO A 122 -8.10 -2.67 3.39
N ASN A 123 -7.90 -3.43 2.31
CA ASN A 123 -8.95 -3.74 1.34
C ASN A 123 -10.09 -4.60 1.93
N ASP A 124 -9.86 -5.28 3.05
CA ASP A 124 -10.84 -6.04 3.84
C ASP A 124 -11.22 -5.25 5.10
N VAL A 125 -11.41 -3.93 4.96
CA VAL A 125 -11.57 -3.00 6.07
C VAL A 125 -12.59 -3.47 7.11
N GLY A 126 -12.18 -3.49 8.37
CA GLY A 126 -13.03 -3.89 9.49
C GLY A 126 -12.27 -3.78 10.80
N SER A 127 -12.96 -3.94 11.93
CA SER A 127 -12.33 -3.82 13.25
C SER A 127 -11.15 -4.77 13.43
N ARG A 128 -11.31 -6.04 13.01
CA ARG A 128 -10.24 -7.05 13.04
C ARG A 128 -9.07 -6.69 12.13
N ALA A 129 -9.34 -6.32 10.88
CA ALA A 129 -8.31 -5.93 9.93
C ALA A 129 -7.51 -4.72 10.44
N LEU A 130 -8.20 -3.66 10.90
CA LEU A 130 -7.53 -2.49 11.48
C LEU A 130 -6.73 -2.84 12.73
N SER A 131 -7.24 -3.72 13.60
CA SER A 131 -6.51 -4.17 14.78
C SER A 131 -5.20 -4.90 14.41
N ILE A 132 -5.26 -5.83 13.46
CA ILE A 132 -4.07 -6.52 12.93
C ILE A 132 -3.07 -5.52 12.36
N HIS A 133 -3.52 -4.62 11.48
CA HIS A 133 -2.64 -3.63 10.85
C HIS A 133 -2.07 -2.61 11.85
N ARG A 134 -2.79 -2.28 12.93
CA ARG A 134 -2.24 -1.47 14.05
C ARG A 134 -1.07 -2.18 14.72
N LYS A 135 -1.29 -3.43 15.13
CA LYS A 135 -0.28 -4.25 15.83
C LYS A 135 0.98 -4.49 15.00
N VAL A 136 0.81 -4.71 13.69
CA VAL A 136 1.92 -5.13 12.82
C VAL A 136 2.61 -3.96 12.13
N ILE A 137 1.85 -2.96 11.66
CA ILE A 137 2.36 -1.92 10.77
C ILE A 137 2.27 -0.52 11.39
N PHE A 138 1.11 -0.10 11.90
CA PHE A 138 0.92 1.32 12.27
C PHE A 138 1.70 1.68 13.54
N GLN A 139 1.79 0.75 14.49
CA GLN A 139 2.45 0.95 15.79
C GLN A 139 3.83 0.29 15.86
N ALA A 140 4.38 -0.17 14.73
CA ALA A 140 5.73 -0.71 14.68
C ALA A 140 6.75 0.37 15.07
N SER A 141 7.44 0.16 16.21
CA SER A 141 8.48 1.05 16.72
C SER A 141 9.74 1.02 15.86
N ASP A 142 10.24 -0.18 15.61
CA ASP A 142 11.43 -0.44 14.80
C ASP A 142 11.02 -1.00 13.44
N LYS A 143 11.62 -0.45 12.38
CA LYS A 143 11.27 -0.75 11.00
C LYS A 143 12.47 -1.33 10.27
N LEU A 144 12.21 -2.20 9.30
CA LEU A 144 13.26 -2.72 8.43
C LEU A 144 13.95 -1.55 7.71
N PRO A 145 15.30 -1.57 7.58
CA PRO A 145 16.05 -0.55 6.87
C PRO A 145 15.89 -0.73 5.35
N LEU A 146 14.69 -0.41 4.85
CA LEU A 146 14.30 -0.61 3.47
C LEU A 146 15.10 0.28 2.51
N GLN A 147 15.78 -0.34 1.56
CA GLN A 147 16.54 0.33 0.51
C GLN A 147 15.91 0.10 -0.87
N ARG A 148 16.32 0.92 -1.84
CA ARG A 148 15.88 0.91 -3.24
C ARG A 148 16.81 1.77 -4.10
N ASP A 149 16.71 1.61 -5.42
CA ASP A 149 17.45 2.40 -6.40
C ASP A 149 16.53 2.82 -7.56
N TYR A 150 16.19 4.11 -7.62
CA TYR A 150 15.35 4.69 -8.67
C TYR A 150 16.14 5.24 -9.86
N VAL A 151 17.46 5.06 -9.90
CA VAL A 151 18.31 5.77 -10.87
C VAL A 151 18.99 4.78 -11.80
N THR A 152 19.80 3.86 -11.28
CA THR A 152 20.77 3.13 -12.11
C THR A 152 20.10 2.19 -13.12
N CYS A 153 19.02 1.52 -12.73
CA CYS A 153 18.28 0.57 -13.57
C CYS A 153 16.79 0.92 -13.68
N HIS A 154 16.46 2.21 -13.73
CA HIS A 154 15.06 2.62 -13.88
C HIS A 154 14.51 2.16 -15.24
N ASN A 155 13.30 1.57 -15.23
CA ASN A 155 12.56 1.11 -16.40
C ASN A 155 12.49 2.11 -17.56
N ILE A 156 12.52 3.43 -17.28
CA ILE A 156 12.51 4.46 -18.33
C ILE A 156 13.76 4.41 -19.21
N LEU A 157 14.87 3.86 -18.68
CA LEU A 157 16.13 3.69 -19.40
C LEU A 157 15.99 2.73 -20.58
N LEU A 158 15.07 1.76 -20.55
CA LEU A 158 14.75 0.92 -21.72
C LEU A 158 14.42 1.71 -23.00
N ARG A 159 13.96 2.97 -22.84
CA ARG A 159 13.61 3.85 -23.95
C ARG A 159 14.58 5.02 -24.14
N LYS A 160 15.39 5.32 -23.13
CA LYS A 160 16.20 6.55 -23.06
C LYS A 160 17.71 6.30 -23.12
N SER A 161 18.17 5.08 -22.84
CA SER A 161 19.57 4.71 -22.93
C SER A 161 19.71 3.26 -23.40
N ASP A 162 20.96 2.88 -23.68
CA ASP A 162 21.34 1.49 -23.97
C ASP A 162 22.05 0.88 -22.75
N THR A 163 21.55 1.17 -21.53
CA THR A 163 22.11 0.60 -20.28
C THR A 163 21.25 -0.49 -19.67
N LEU A 164 20.03 -0.68 -20.16
CA LEU A 164 19.08 -1.68 -19.66
C LEU A 164 18.46 -2.42 -20.85
N SER A 165 18.36 -3.75 -20.74
CA SER A 165 17.81 -4.64 -21.75
C SER A 165 16.91 -5.68 -21.10
N LYS A 166 15.85 -6.11 -21.80
CA LYS A 166 14.98 -7.20 -21.34
C LYS A 166 15.61 -8.59 -21.52
N THR A 167 16.66 -8.69 -22.34
CA THR A 167 17.37 -9.94 -22.65
C THR A 167 18.86 -9.75 -22.44
N GLU A 168 19.55 -10.83 -22.09
CA GLU A 168 21.01 -10.82 -21.95
C GLU A 168 21.67 -10.53 -23.31
N THR A 169 22.73 -9.74 -23.29
CA THR A 169 23.53 -9.46 -24.48
C THR A 169 25.00 -9.32 -24.08
N LYS A 170 25.92 -9.26 -25.04
CA LYS A 170 27.35 -9.01 -24.76
C LYS A 170 27.62 -7.73 -23.95
N ARG A 171 26.74 -6.72 -24.07
CA ARG A 171 26.82 -5.46 -23.32
C ARG A 171 26.06 -5.51 -22.00
N HIS A 172 24.88 -6.13 -21.99
CA HIS A 172 23.99 -6.20 -20.83
C HIS A 172 24.14 -7.56 -20.17
N VAL A 173 25.11 -7.65 -19.28
CA VAL A 173 25.54 -8.91 -18.65
C VAL A 173 25.14 -9.00 -17.17
N TYR A 174 24.73 -7.88 -16.55
CA TYR A 174 24.41 -7.86 -15.12
C TYR A 174 22.91 -8.09 -14.91
N PRO A 175 22.49 -9.21 -14.30
CA PRO A 175 21.08 -9.49 -14.09
C PRO A 175 20.47 -8.52 -13.07
N VAL A 176 19.27 -8.03 -13.37
CA VAL A 176 18.49 -7.16 -12.49
C VAL A 176 17.09 -7.69 -12.34
N PHE A 177 16.66 -7.84 -11.08
CA PHE A 177 15.29 -8.25 -10.77
C PHE A 177 14.31 -7.14 -11.17
N HIS A 178 13.21 -7.50 -11.84
CA HIS A 178 12.19 -6.54 -12.24
C HIS A 178 10.82 -6.90 -11.67
N THR A 179 10.34 -8.11 -11.98
CA THR A 179 9.13 -8.69 -11.39
C THR A 179 9.37 -10.16 -11.07
N ASN A 180 8.46 -10.79 -10.30
CA ASN A 180 8.56 -12.23 -9.99
C ASN A 180 8.69 -13.14 -11.21
N ARG A 181 8.32 -12.67 -12.41
CA ARG A 181 8.41 -13.43 -13.67
C ARG A 181 9.55 -12.98 -14.57
N GLN A 182 10.28 -11.91 -14.21
CA GLN A 182 11.16 -11.21 -15.13
C GLN A 182 12.48 -10.82 -14.46
N ILE A 183 13.56 -11.34 -15.04
CA ILE A 183 14.91 -10.82 -14.90
C ILE A 183 15.23 -10.05 -16.18
N TRP A 184 15.75 -8.84 -16.02
CA TRP A 184 16.31 -8.03 -17.08
C TRP A 184 17.83 -7.95 -16.90
N TYR A 185 18.51 -7.22 -17.77
CA TYR A 185 19.96 -7.14 -17.79
C TYR A 185 20.43 -5.71 -17.96
N SER A 186 21.41 -5.31 -17.16
CA SER A 186 22.04 -4.00 -17.19
C SER A 186 23.45 -4.08 -17.76
N ALA A 187 23.89 -3.02 -18.42
CA ALA A 187 25.28 -2.80 -18.79
C ALA A 187 26.12 -2.26 -17.62
N VAL A 188 25.46 -1.74 -16.58
CA VAL A 188 26.09 -1.17 -15.38
C VAL A 188 25.69 -2.01 -14.17
N ARG A 189 26.67 -2.59 -13.49
CA ARG A 189 26.42 -3.31 -12.24
C ARG A 189 26.10 -2.30 -11.13
N GLN A 190 24.95 -2.45 -10.50
CA GLN A 190 24.61 -1.66 -9.32
C GLN A 190 25.57 -2.02 -8.16
N PRO A 191 26.11 -1.04 -7.41
CA PRO A 191 27.04 -1.31 -6.31
C PRO A 191 26.46 -2.30 -5.27
N TRP A 192 25.18 -2.12 -4.95
CA TRP A 192 24.45 -2.95 -3.99
C TRP A 192 24.09 -4.36 -4.52
N ALA A 193 24.28 -4.63 -5.81
CA ALA A 193 24.00 -5.95 -6.38
C ALA A 193 24.86 -7.05 -5.74
N SER A 194 26.06 -6.71 -5.25
CA SER A 194 26.97 -7.63 -4.58
C SER A 194 26.66 -7.91 -3.11
N LEU A 195 25.73 -7.14 -2.50
CA LEU A 195 25.35 -7.30 -1.11
C LEU A 195 24.44 -8.52 -0.93
N LYS A 196 24.58 -9.21 0.20
CA LYS A 196 23.58 -10.17 0.66
C LYS A 196 22.33 -9.40 1.07
N LYS A 197 21.17 -9.80 0.57
CA LYS A 197 19.93 -9.02 0.76
C LYS A 197 18.68 -9.88 0.64
N VAL A 198 17.61 -9.45 1.29
CA VAL A 198 16.25 -9.90 0.99
C VAL A 198 15.60 -8.87 0.09
N MET A 199 15.03 -9.29 -1.04
CA MET A 199 14.47 -8.38 -2.03
C MET A 199 13.09 -8.83 -2.52
N TRP A 200 12.29 -7.86 -2.97
CA TRP A 200 10.97 -8.10 -3.56
C TRP A 200 10.60 -6.99 -4.55
N THR A 201 9.64 -7.30 -5.42
CA THR A 201 9.09 -6.33 -6.36
C THR A 201 7.80 -5.74 -5.80
N ARG A 202 7.51 -4.48 -6.12
CA ARG A 202 6.17 -3.91 -5.93
C ARG A 202 5.17 -4.42 -6.96
N SER A 203 5.58 -5.06 -8.05
CA SER A 203 4.67 -5.49 -9.11
C SER A 203 4.01 -6.83 -8.80
N GLY A 204 2.68 -6.90 -8.92
CA GLY A 204 1.95 -8.15 -8.69
C GLY A 204 2.00 -8.57 -7.22
N TYR A 205 2.26 -9.85 -6.95
CA TYR A 205 2.33 -10.37 -5.58
C TYR A 205 3.69 -10.05 -4.94
N THR A 206 3.71 -9.49 -3.74
CA THR A 206 4.95 -9.33 -2.98
C THR A 206 5.45 -10.71 -2.58
N LYS A 207 6.65 -11.09 -3.05
CA LYS A 207 7.29 -12.36 -2.73
C LYS A 207 8.75 -12.12 -2.34
N PRO A 208 9.03 -11.85 -1.06
CA PRO A 208 10.39 -11.66 -0.58
C PRO A 208 11.23 -12.93 -0.77
N PHE A 209 12.48 -12.76 -1.19
CA PHE A 209 13.43 -13.86 -1.31
C PHE A 209 14.84 -13.37 -0.99
N TYR A 210 15.70 -14.29 -0.56
CA TYR A 210 17.10 -14.02 -0.30
C TYR A 210 17.93 -14.06 -1.61
N ASP A 211 18.78 -13.05 -1.79
CA ASP A 211 19.79 -12.96 -2.83
C ASP A 211 21.19 -12.89 -2.18
N SER A 212 22.09 -13.76 -2.62
CA SER A 212 23.45 -13.90 -2.08
C SER A 212 24.47 -12.90 -2.67
N GLY A 213 24.01 -11.83 -3.33
CA GLY A 213 24.86 -10.86 -4.00
C GLY A 213 24.96 -11.04 -5.52
N LEU A 214 23.92 -11.62 -6.14
CA LEU A 214 23.86 -11.87 -7.58
C LEU A 214 23.10 -10.78 -8.31
N LEU A 215 21.91 -10.43 -7.82
CA LEU A 215 20.96 -9.58 -8.51
C LEU A 215 21.10 -8.11 -8.13
N GLY A 216 21.08 -7.24 -9.14
CA GLY A 216 20.59 -5.88 -8.97
C GLY A 216 19.07 -5.82 -9.05
N GLY A 217 18.50 -4.64 -9.26
CA GLY A 217 17.06 -4.46 -9.37
C GLY A 217 16.68 -3.15 -10.04
N THR A 218 15.53 -3.17 -10.70
CA THR A 218 14.92 -1.96 -11.30
C THR A 218 14.25 -1.08 -10.24
N ASP A 219 13.67 0.06 -10.66
CA ASP A 219 12.83 0.94 -9.83
C ASP A 219 11.59 0.25 -9.22
N MET A 220 11.31 -1.00 -9.60
CA MET A 220 10.25 -1.81 -9.03
C MET A 220 10.67 -2.55 -7.76
N VAL A 221 11.96 -2.60 -7.46
CA VAL A 221 12.54 -3.48 -6.44
C VAL A 221 12.87 -2.72 -5.17
N TYR A 222 12.59 -3.39 -4.06
CA TYR A 222 13.01 -2.98 -2.73
C TYR A 222 13.84 -4.09 -2.13
N PHE A 223 14.75 -3.74 -1.25
CA PHE A 223 15.59 -4.72 -0.57
C PHE A 223 15.97 -4.29 0.84
N VAL A 224 16.38 -5.26 1.64
CA VAL A 224 16.97 -5.10 2.97
C VAL A 224 18.31 -5.84 2.94
N GLU A 225 19.39 -5.11 3.17
CA GLU A 225 20.72 -5.71 3.31
C GLU A 225 20.78 -6.58 4.57
N VAL A 226 21.50 -7.70 4.49
CA VAL A 226 21.67 -8.64 5.59
C VAL A 226 23.13 -9.08 5.70
N GLU A 227 23.55 -9.42 6.91
CA GLU A 227 24.96 -9.73 7.19
C GLU A 227 25.36 -11.15 6.75
N SER A 228 24.40 -12.09 6.73
CA SER A 228 24.64 -13.49 6.43
C SER A 228 23.50 -14.14 5.65
N GLU A 229 23.81 -15.30 5.06
CA GLU A 229 22.81 -16.14 4.37
C GLU A 229 21.74 -16.65 5.33
N GLU A 230 22.13 -17.07 6.53
CA GLU A 230 21.21 -17.50 7.58
C GLU A 230 20.20 -16.40 7.95
N VAL A 231 20.69 -15.18 8.17
CA VAL A 231 19.84 -14.01 8.45
C VAL A 231 18.91 -13.71 7.26
N GLY A 232 19.45 -13.75 6.05
CA GLY A 232 18.70 -13.50 4.83
C GLY A 232 17.58 -14.51 4.58
N LEU A 233 17.87 -15.80 4.71
CA LEU A 233 16.91 -16.88 4.56
C LEU A 233 15.81 -16.80 5.64
N ALA A 234 16.19 -16.54 6.89
CA ALA A 234 15.23 -16.36 7.98
C ALA A 234 14.30 -15.16 7.76
N LEU A 235 14.85 -14.00 7.37
CA LEU A 235 14.04 -12.81 7.08
C LEU A 235 13.12 -13.03 5.88
N ALA A 236 13.62 -13.63 4.80
CA ALA A 236 12.81 -13.97 3.63
C ALA A 236 11.67 -14.92 4.01
N HIS A 237 11.94 -15.96 4.81
CA HIS A 237 10.92 -16.87 5.33
C HIS A 237 9.88 -16.12 6.17
N ASN A 238 10.32 -15.32 7.14
CA ASN A 238 9.44 -14.60 8.06
C ASN A 238 8.50 -13.63 7.33
N LEU A 239 9.00 -12.91 6.32
CA LEU A 239 8.17 -12.05 5.46
C LEU A 239 7.23 -12.81 4.51
N ASN A 240 7.35 -14.14 4.42
CA ASN A 240 6.42 -15.01 3.68
C ASN A 240 5.49 -15.82 4.59
N THR A 241 5.51 -15.61 5.91
CA THR A 241 4.51 -16.18 6.82
C THR A 241 3.10 -15.69 6.48
N ARG A 242 2.08 -16.41 6.92
CA ARG A 242 0.67 -16.09 6.62
C ARG A 242 0.28 -14.68 7.07
N LEU A 243 0.79 -14.21 8.22
CA LEU A 243 0.57 -12.83 8.65
C LEU A 243 1.05 -11.81 7.60
N PHE A 244 2.28 -11.93 7.10
CA PHE A 244 2.82 -10.99 6.12
C PHE A 244 2.20 -11.16 4.73
N GLN A 245 1.85 -12.38 4.33
CA GLN A 245 1.06 -12.60 3.12
C GLN A 245 -0.29 -11.88 3.19
N TYR A 246 -0.95 -11.91 4.35
CA TYR A 246 -2.17 -11.15 4.61
C TYR A 246 -1.93 -9.65 4.49
N ILE A 247 -0.94 -9.10 5.20
CA ILE A 247 -0.59 -7.66 5.13
C ILE A 247 -0.35 -7.22 3.68
N PHE A 248 0.42 -7.97 2.90
CA PHE A 248 0.70 -7.62 1.50
C PHE A 248 -0.51 -7.75 0.58
N LYS A 249 -1.45 -8.65 0.89
CA LYS A 249 -2.70 -8.84 0.13
C LYS A 249 -3.67 -7.69 0.38
N THR A 250 -3.79 -7.25 1.63
CA THR A 250 -4.83 -6.30 2.06
C THR A 250 -4.36 -4.85 2.00
N ALA A 251 -3.07 -4.56 2.20
CA ALA A 251 -2.50 -3.21 2.05
C ALA A 251 -2.13 -2.88 0.59
N LYS A 252 -3.08 -3.08 -0.34
CA LYS A 252 -2.82 -2.99 -1.78
C LYS A 252 -3.97 -2.42 -2.62
N TRP A 253 -3.93 -1.12 -2.90
CA TRP A 253 -4.99 -0.40 -3.63
C TRP A 253 -4.79 -0.30 -5.15
N SER A 254 -3.88 -1.10 -5.71
CA SER A 254 -3.58 -1.12 -7.15
C SER A 254 -2.96 -2.46 -7.56
N GLY A 255 -2.56 -2.61 -8.83
CA GLY A 255 -1.73 -3.74 -9.27
C GLY A 255 -0.35 -3.80 -8.58
N PHE A 256 0.06 -2.72 -7.91
CA PHE A 256 1.35 -2.58 -7.24
C PHE A 256 1.24 -2.47 -5.72
N GLY A 257 2.20 -3.04 -5.02
CA GLY A 257 2.45 -2.78 -3.60
C GLY A 257 2.83 -1.32 -3.35
N ASN A 258 2.52 -0.85 -2.15
CA ASN A 258 2.73 0.52 -1.74
C ASN A 258 4.03 0.66 -0.94
N GLU A 259 4.88 1.58 -1.39
CA GLU A 259 6.16 1.88 -0.79
C GLU A 259 6.07 2.25 0.70
N LYS A 260 5.06 3.01 1.12
CA LYS A 260 4.89 3.42 2.52
C LYS A 260 4.55 2.24 3.42
N VAL A 261 3.88 1.23 2.87
CA VAL A 261 3.65 -0.04 3.58
C VAL A 261 4.97 -0.78 3.73
N PHE A 262 5.77 -0.89 2.66
CA PHE A 262 7.07 -1.54 2.73
C PHE A 262 8.02 -0.85 3.72
N ALA A 263 8.06 0.48 3.70
CA ALA A 263 8.89 1.27 4.61
C ALA A 263 8.39 1.23 6.06
N ALA A 264 7.15 0.78 6.28
CA ALA A 264 6.57 0.59 7.61
C ALA A 264 6.60 -0.88 8.07
N LEU A 265 7.22 -1.79 7.31
CA LEU A 265 7.40 -3.16 7.77
C LEU A 265 8.24 -3.19 9.05
N PRO A 266 7.77 -3.89 10.10
CA PRO A 266 8.46 -3.96 11.38
C PRO A 266 9.77 -4.72 11.22
N GLN A 267 10.77 -4.36 12.03
CA GLN A 267 11.95 -5.19 12.20
C GLN A 267 11.51 -6.57 12.70
N LEU A 268 11.95 -7.63 12.00
CA LEU A 268 11.62 -9.01 12.37
C LEU A 268 12.82 -9.69 13.02
N PRO A 269 12.58 -10.73 13.85
CA PRO A 269 13.64 -11.60 14.34
C PRO A 269 14.49 -12.12 13.19
N VAL A 270 15.80 -11.88 13.30
CA VAL A 270 16.82 -12.32 12.35
C VAL A 270 17.45 -13.62 12.84
N GLY A 271 17.94 -14.45 11.91
CA GLY A 271 18.67 -15.69 12.23
C GLY A 271 17.80 -16.86 12.69
N LYS A 272 16.47 -16.70 12.78
CA LYS A 272 15.56 -17.82 13.04
C LYS A 272 14.27 -17.71 12.22
N PRO A 273 13.98 -18.71 11.35
CA PRO A 273 12.66 -18.86 10.74
C PRO A 273 11.60 -19.11 11.82
N LEU A 274 10.52 -18.33 11.79
CA LEU A 274 9.36 -18.49 12.67
C LEU A 274 8.28 -19.30 11.97
N SER A 275 7.55 -20.12 12.73
CA SER A 275 6.27 -20.65 12.25
C SER A 275 5.20 -19.56 12.16
N ASP A 276 4.11 -19.82 11.45
CA ASP A 276 2.97 -18.89 11.40
C ASP A 276 2.43 -18.59 12.80
N GLN A 277 2.31 -19.62 13.65
CA GLN A 277 1.86 -19.46 15.05
C GLN A 277 2.80 -18.55 15.86
N GLN A 278 4.12 -18.75 15.75
CA GLN A 278 5.10 -17.89 16.41
C GLN A 278 5.04 -16.44 15.89
N MET A 279 4.74 -16.26 14.60
CA MET A 279 4.58 -14.92 14.02
C MET A 279 3.32 -14.23 14.54
N PHE A 280 2.21 -14.95 14.70
CA PHE A 280 1.00 -14.40 15.32
C PHE A 280 1.23 -14.02 16.79
N GLU A 281 1.93 -14.88 17.54
CA GLU A 281 2.31 -14.62 18.93
C GLU A 281 3.22 -13.40 19.06
N LEU A 282 4.21 -13.25 18.17
CA LEU A 282 5.13 -12.10 18.16
C LEU A 282 4.38 -10.75 18.13
N PHE A 283 3.27 -10.68 17.40
CA PHE A 283 2.44 -9.48 17.27
C PHE A 283 1.21 -9.48 18.18
N ASN A 284 1.12 -10.42 19.13
CA ASN A 284 0.00 -10.56 20.06
C ASN A 284 -1.36 -10.60 19.36
N LEU A 285 -1.48 -11.37 18.27
CA LEU A 285 -2.76 -11.61 17.62
C LEU A 285 -3.64 -12.52 18.48
N THR A 286 -4.90 -12.14 18.60
CA THR A 286 -5.97 -12.93 19.22
C THR A 286 -6.41 -14.06 18.30
N THR A 287 -7.11 -15.06 18.84
CA THR A 287 -7.65 -16.18 18.06
C THR A 287 -8.54 -15.70 16.91
N GLU A 288 -9.39 -14.71 17.16
CA GLU A 288 -10.30 -14.16 16.15
C GLU A 288 -9.56 -13.40 15.04
N GLU A 289 -8.43 -12.76 15.36
CA GLU A 289 -7.56 -12.11 14.38
C GLU A 289 -6.81 -13.14 13.54
N VAL A 290 -6.31 -14.21 14.15
CA VAL A 290 -5.69 -15.34 13.43
C VAL A 290 -6.70 -15.96 12.47
N GLU A 291 -7.90 -16.29 12.93
CA GLU A 291 -8.97 -16.81 12.06
C GLU A 291 -9.33 -15.85 10.91
N HIS A 292 -9.28 -14.53 11.16
CA HIS A 292 -9.51 -13.52 10.13
C HIS A 292 -8.41 -13.53 9.06
N VAL A 293 -7.14 -13.64 9.46
CA VAL A 293 -6.01 -13.81 8.54
C VAL A 293 -6.19 -15.07 7.69
N GLU A 294 -6.44 -16.20 8.34
CA GLU A 294 -6.60 -17.50 7.71
C GLU A 294 -7.73 -17.50 6.67
N ARG A 295 -8.92 -17.06 7.08
CA ARG A 295 -10.10 -16.96 6.22
C ARG A 295 -9.89 -16.03 5.03
N THR A 296 -9.16 -14.93 5.24
CA THR A 296 -8.90 -13.96 4.18
C THR A 296 -7.93 -14.52 3.14
N LEU A 297 -6.96 -15.35 3.55
CA LEU A 297 -5.99 -15.93 2.64
C LEU A 297 -6.53 -17.10 1.84
N GLY A 298 -7.48 -17.86 2.40
CA GLY A 298 -7.99 -19.11 1.82
C GLY A 298 -7.36 -20.30 2.50
#